data_AF-A0A9Q4JHG5-F1
#
_entry.id   AF-A0A9Q4JHG5-F1
#
_cell.length_a   1.000
_cell.length_b   1.000
_cell.length_c   1.000
_cell.angle_alpha   90.00
_cell.angle_beta   90.00
_cell.angle_gamma   90.00
#
_symmetry.space_group_name_H-M   'P 1'
#
loop_
_entity.id
_entity.type
_entity.pdbx_description
1 polymer ?
#
loop_
_entity_poly.entity_id
_entity_poly.type
_entity_poly.pdbx_seq_one_letter_code
_entity_poly.pdbx_strand_id
1 'polypeptide(L)'
;MKNLKMIALIALPLSPLLELFERYVFGDWEFVKWLIVLVCVDTVLGFVKHWLSKDISSKAYGMIGRKLIIYSCVLILSHVMGNFSIAGQVVDSFVWFRYFACTALMIREALSIIENVEEICPGFFPKAIINKLKGFDNVSGKKE
;
A
#
# COMPACT_ATOMS: atom_id res chain seq x y z
N MET A 1 8.55 32.42 -19.67
CA MET A 1 7.12 32.77 -19.47
C MET A 1 6.13 31.69 -19.91
N LYS A 2 6.32 30.98 -21.04
CA LYS A 2 5.41 29.90 -21.48
C LYS A 2 5.24 28.78 -20.42
N ASN A 3 6.34 28.32 -19.82
CA ASN A 3 6.29 27.30 -18.76
C ASN A 3 5.60 27.79 -17.49
N LEU A 4 5.77 29.07 -17.12
CA LEU A 4 5.13 29.66 -15.94
C LEU A 4 3.61 29.77 -16.10
N LYS A 5 3.14 30.16 -17.30
CA LYS A 5 1.71 30.20 -17.63
C LYS A 5 1.09 28.81 -17.66
N MET A 6 1.82 27.82 -18.16
CA MET A 6 1.38 26.42 -18.21
C MET A 6 1.29 25.81 -16.80
N ILE A 7 2.28 26.07 -15.94
CA ILE A 7 2.25 25.67 -14.52
C ILE A 7 1.07 26.33 -13.82
N ALA A 8 0.84 27.63 -14.01
CA ALA A 8 -0.29 28.33 -13.40
C ALA A 8 -1.66 27.80 -13.89
N LEU A 9 -1.80 27.50 -15.19
CA LEU A 9 -3.02 26.94 -15.78
C LEU A 9 -3.36 25.54 -15.25
N ILE A 10 -2.35 24.74 -14.92
CA ILE A 10 -2.52 23.39 -14.35
C ILE A 10 -2.72 23.46 -12.84
N ALA A 11 -1.97 24.32 -12.14
CA ALA A 11 -1.98 24.40 -10.67
C ALA A 11 -3.29 24.99 -10.10
N LEU A 12 -3.91 25.96 -10.78
CA LEU A 12 -5.14 26.62 -10.33
C LEU A 12 -6.33 25.67 -10.15
N PRO A 13 -6.63 24.75 -11.09
CA PRO A 13 -7.67 23.74 -10.90
C PRO A 13 -7.19 22.53 -10.08
N LEU A 14 -5.88 22.28 -9.96
CA LEU A 14 -5.36 21.17 -9.17
C LEU A 14 -5.48 21.41 -7.67
N SER A 15 -5.26 22.66 -7.20
CA SER A 15 -5.19 22.92 -5.75
C SER A 15 -6.47 22.56 -4.99
N PRO A 16 -7.70 22.91 -5.47
CA PRO A 16 -8.92 22.55 -4.75
C PRO A 16 -9.20 21.05 -4.82
N LEU A 17 -8.82 20.41 -5.92
CA LEU A 17 -8.92 18.96 -6.10
C LEU A 17 -7.99 18.22 -5.14
N LEU A 18 -6.78 18.73 -4.95
CA LEU A 18 -5.79 18.18 -4.03
C LEU A 18 -6.24 18.37 -2.58
N GLU A 19 -6.80 19.52 -2.22
CA GLU A 19 -7.39 19.77 -0.90
C GLU A 19 -8.56 18.83 -0.60
N LEU A 20 -9.45 18.59 -1.57
CA LEU A 20 -10.53 17.61 -1.43
C LEU A 20 -9.97 16.19 -1.26
N PHE A 21 -8.92 15.85 -1.99
CA PHE A 21 -8.27 14.54 -1.89
C PHE A 21 -7.60 14.35 -0.53
N GLU A 22 -6.82 15.32 -0.06
CA GLU A 22 -6.18 15.27 1.26
C GLU A 22 -7.21 15.21 2.38
N ARG A 23 -8.34 15.90 2.22
CA ARG A 23 -9.40 15.95 3.23
C ARG A 23 -10.25 14.69 3.27
N TYR A 24 -10.59 14.10 2.13
CA TYR A 24 -11.58 13.01 2.06
C TYR A 24 -11.02 11.65 1.65
N VAL A 25 -9.81 11.59 1.07
CA VAL A 25 -9.20 10.36 0.57
C VAL A 25 -8.03 9.96 1.46
N PHE A 26 -6.93 10.69 1.46
CA PHE A 26 -5.78 10.45 2.32
C PHE A 26 -4.86 11.67 2.35
N GLY A 27 -4.55 12.18 3.54
CA GLY A 27 -3.72 13.39 3.70
C GLY A 27 -2.25 13.14 4.03
N ASP A 28 -1.85 11.91 4.36
CA ASP A 28 -0.48 11.60 4.78
C ASP A 28 0.38 11.13 3.58
N TRP A 29 0.89 12.11 2.84
CA TRP A 29 1.74 11.86 1.67
C TRP A 29 3.11 11.25 2.01
N GLU A 30 3.60 11.43 3.22
CA GLU A 30 4.87 10.82 3.63
C GLU A 30 4.71 9.32 3.78
N PHE A 31 3.65 8.87 4.44
CA PHE A 31 3.29 7.46 4.51
C PHE A 31 3.12 6.84 3.11
N VAL A 32 2.41 7.52 2.21
CA VAL A 32 2.18 7.01 0.83
C VAL A 32 3.50 6.83 0.08
N LYS A 33 4.48 7.74 0.24
CA LYS A 33 5.80 7.59 -0.39
C LYS A 33 6.51 6.33 0.11
N TRP A 34 6.52 6.08 1.41
CA TRP A 34 7.13 4.88 1.98
C TRP A 34 6.42 3.60 1.52
N LEU A 35 5.09 3.61 1.46
CA LEU A 35 4.32 2.49 0.95
C LEU A 35 4.64 2.21 -0.54
N ILE A 36 4.72 3.25 -1.37
CA ILE A 36 5.11 3.11 -2.79
C ILE A 36 6.49 2.50 -2.93
N VAL A 37 7.47 2.92 -2.11
CA VAL A 37 8.81 2.32 -2.13
C VAL A 37 8.74 0.82 -1.89
N LEU A 38 7.99 0.36 -0.88
CA LEU A 38 7.83 -1.07 -0.62
C LEU A 38 7.13 -1.80 -1.76
N VAL A 39 6.04 -1.25 -2.30
CA VAL A 39 5.31 -1.84 -3.45
C VAL A 39 6.22 -1.96 -4.67
N CYS A 40 7.07 -0.97 -4.93
CA CYS A 40 8.04 -1.01 -6.03
C CYS A 40 9.09 -2.10 -5.82
N VAL A 41 9.67 -2.20 -4.61
CA VAL A 41 10.65 -3.25 -4.28
C VAL A 41 10.02 -4.64 -4.42
N ASP A 42 8.82 -4.83 -3.88
CA ASP A 42 8.06 -6.07 -3.99
C ASP A 42 7.80 -6.45 -5.46
N THR A 43 7.37 -5.48 -6.27
CA THR A 43 7.08 -5.70 -7.69
C THR A 43 8.32 -6.10 -8.47
N VAL A 44 9.45 -5.45 -8.22
CA VAL A 44 10.73 -5.78 -8.86
C VAL A 44 11.16 -7.19 -8.47
N LEU A 45 11.09 -7.54 -7.18
CA LEU A 45 11.45 -8.88 -6.71
C LEU A 45 10.51 -9.95 -7.26
N GLY A 46 9.20 -9.72 -7.24
CA GLY A 46 8.22 -10.62 -7.84
C GLY A 46 8.47 -10.83 -9.34
N PHE A 47 8.85 -9.77 -10.07
CA PHE A 47 9.24 -9.88 -11.47
C PHE A 47 10.51 -10.72 -11.66
N VAL A 48 11.57 -10.45 -10.88
CA VAL A 48 12.82 -11.22 -10.92
C VAL A 48 12.56 -12.70 -10.64
N LYS A 49 11.74 -13.00 -9.64
CA LYS A 49 11.30 -14.35 -9.30
C LYS A 49 10.64 -15.06 -10.49
N HIS A 50 9.62 -14.46 -11.08
CA HIS A 50 8.92 -15.05 -12.24
C HIS A 50 9.81 -15.19 -13.47
N TRP A 51 10.75 -14.26 -13.66
CA TRP A 51 11.76 -14.33 -14.72
C TRP A 51 12.69 -15.53 -14.54
N LEU A 52 13.22 -15.74 -13.33
CA LEU A 52 14.08 -16.88 -13.01
C LEU A 52 13.35 -18.22 -13.15
N SER A 53 12.08 -18.27 -12.74
CA SER A 53 11.22 -19.46 -12.85
C SER A 53 10.66 -19.68 -14.26
N LYS A 54 10.92 -18.79 -15.23
CA LYS A 54 10.42 -18.81 -16.61
C LYS A 54 8.89 -18.91 -16.74
N ASP A 55 8.14 -18.41 -15.76
CA ASP A 55 6.67 -18.43 -15.73
C ASP A 55 6.09 -17.01 -15.74
N ILE A 56 6.42 -16.26 -16.79
CA ILE A 56 5.93 -14.89 -16.98
C ILE A 56 4.52 -14.96 -17.56
N SER A 57 3.53 -14.99 -16.66
CA SER A 57 2.11 -14.96 -17.02
C SER A 57 1.51 -13.55 -16.87
N SER A 58 0.55 -13.20 -17.72
CA SER A 58 -0.25 -11.97 -17.59
C SER A 58 -1.04 -11.88 -16.28
N LYS A 59 -1.25 -13.02 -15.60
CA LYS A 59 -1.81 -13.09 -14.25
C LYS A 59 -0.99 -12.30 -13.22
N ALA A 60 0.34 -12.20 -13.39
CA ALA A 60 1.22 -11.46 -12.48
C ALA A 60 0.90 -9.95 -12.46
N TYR A 61 0.65 -9.36 -13.63
CA TYR A 61 0.30 -7.94 -13.75
C TYR A 61 -1.09 -7.62 -13.15
N GLY A 62 -2.05 -8.53 -13.29
CA GLY A 62 -3.38 -8.38 -12.68
C GLY A 62 -3.34 -8.37 -11.15
N MET A 63 -2.39 -9.08 -10.54
CA MET A 63 -2.22 -9.11 -9.09
C MET A 63 -1.73 -7.76 -8.53
N ILE A 64 -0.84 -7.05 -9.25
CA ILE A 64 -0.36 -5.72 -8.86
C ILE A 64 -1.52 -4.70 -8.90
N GLY A 65 -2.29 -4.68 -10.00
CA GLY A 65 -3.45 -3.79 -10.11
C GLY A 65 -4.47 -4.01 -8.99
N ARG A 66 -4.75 -5.27 -8.66
CA ARG A 66 -5.61 -5.63 -7.52
C ARG A 66 -5.05 -5.12 -6.19
N LYS A 67 -3.74 -5.24 -5.97
CA LYS A 67 -3.05 -4.74 -4.77
C LYS A 67 -3.27 -3.24 -4.60
N LEU A 68 -3.03 -2.47 -5.66
CA LEU A 68 -3.19 -1.01 -5.67
C LEU A 68 -4.63 -0.56 -5.35
N ILE A 69 -5.63 -1.23 -5.92
CA ILE A 69 -7.05 -0.93 -5.65
C ILE A 69 -7.38 -1.21 -4.18
N ILE A 70 -7.02 -2.38 -3.67
CA ILE A 70 -7.30 -2.76 -2.27
C ILE A 70 -6.62 -1.78 -1.32
N TYR A 71 -5.36 -1.40 -1.61
CA TYR A 71 -4.58 -0.51 -0.75
C TYR A 71 -5.19 0.89 -0.73
N SER A 72 -5.61 1.39 -1.89
CA SER A 72 -6.37 2.65 -1.99
C SER A 72 -7.62 2.62 -1.11
N CYS A 73 -8.41 1.53 -1.15
CA CYS A 73 -9.59 1.38 -0.29
C CYS A 73 -9.25 1.38 1.20
N VAL A 74 -8.18 0.68 1.62
CA VAL A 74 -7.76 0.63 3.03
C VAL A 74 -7.25 2.00 3.49
N LEU A 75 -6.53 2.74 2.64
CA LEU A 75 -6.08 4.09 2.96
C LEU A 75 -7.26 5.03 3.17
N ILE A 76 -8.23 5.04 2.25
CA ILE A 76 -9.47 5.82 2.39
C ILE A 76 -10.18 5.47 3.70
N LEU A 77 -10.36 4.17 3.97
CA LEU A 77 -11.00 3.73 5.21
C LEU A 77 -10.24 4.24 6.44
N SER A 78 -8.92 4.08 6.46
CA SER A 78 -8.08 4.51 7.58
C SER A 78 -8.14 6.02 7.81
N HIS A 79 -8.20 6.81 6.74
CA HIS A 79 -8.32 8.26 6.80
C HIS A 79 -9.69 8.69 7.31
N VAL A 80 -10.77 8.08 6.80
CA VAL A 80 -12.13 8.35 7.26
C VAL A 80 -12.26 8.02 8.74
N MET A 81 -11.81 6.85 9.17
CA MET A 81 -11.85 6.43 10.58
C MET A 81 -11.00 7.32 11.49
N GLY A 82 -9.89 7.86 11.01
CA GLY A 82 -9.01 8.73 11.80
C GLY A 82 -9.43 10.19 11.87
N ASN A 83 -10.32 10.67 11.00
CA ASN A 83 -10.60 12.10 10.86
C ASN A 83 -12.09 12.46 10.87
N PHE A 84 -13.00 11.49 10.97
CA PHE A 84 -14.43 11.81 11.01
C PHE A 84 -14.79 12.62 12.26
N SER A 85 -15.74 13.53 12.10
CA SER A 85 -16.22 14.41 13.17
C SER A 85 -17.71 14.20 13.43
N ILE A 86 -18.10 14.19 14.70
CA ILE A 86 -19.50 14.19 15.14
C ILE A 86 -19.76 15.53 15.83
N ALA A 87 -20.80 16.25 15.41
CA ALA A 87 -21.14 17.59 15.92
C ALA A 87 -19.97 18.60 15.90
N GLY A 88 -19.11 18.51 14.88
CA GLY A 88 -17.94 19.39 14.72
C GLY A 88 -16.72 19.04 15.57
N GLN A 89 -16.78 17.97 16.37
CA GLN A 89 -15.66 17.45 17.16
C GLN A 89 -15.10 16.21 16.50
N VAL A 90 -13.77 16.14 16.32
CA VAL A 90 -13.09 14.94 15.80
C VAL A 90 -13.20 13.82 16.84
N VAL A 91 -13.47 12.61 16.37
CA VAL A 91 -13.59 11.43 17.25
C VAL A 91 -12.22 10.77 17.42
N ASP A 92 -11.49 11.14 18.47
CA ASP A 92 -10.14 10.62 18.74
C ASP A 92 -10.08 9.10 19.01
N SER A 93 -11.18 8.51 19.46
CA SER A 93 -11.28 7.08 19.81
C SER A 93 -10.98 6.12 18.65
N PHE A 94 -10.96 6.59 17.40
CA PHE A 94 -10.68 5.77 16.22
C PHE A 94 -9.33 6.09 15.54
N VAL A 95 -8.55 7.03 16.09
CA VAL A 95 -7.23 7.37 15.54
C VAL A 95 -6.28 6.17 15.54
N TRP A 96 -6.39 5.27 16.53
CA TRP A 96 -5.62 4.01 16.58
C TRP A 96 -5.88 3.12 15.36
N PHE A 97 -7.10 3.14 14.81
CA PHE A 97 -7.45 2.34 13.64
C PHE A 97 -6.67 2.79 12.41
N ARG A 98 -6.45 4.11 12.27
CA ARG A 98 -5.61 4.67 11.20
C ARG A 98 -4.19 4.11 11.28
N TYR A 99 -3.56 4.17 12.46
CA TYR A 99 -2.22 3.64 12.67
C TYR A 99 -2.15 2.13 12.43
N PHE A 100 -3.16 1.39 12.91
CA PHE A 100 -3.25 -0.05 12.70
C PHE A 100 -3.34 -0.40 11.21
N ALA A 101 -4.27 0.21 10.46
CA ALA A 101 -4.48 -0.07 9.05
C ALA A 101 -3.23 0.27 8.21
N CYS A 102 -2.62 1.43 8.46
CA CYS A 102 -1.40 1.86 7.77
C CYS A 102 -0.23 0.90 8.08
N THR A 103 -0.06 0.52 9.35
CA THR A 103 0.98 -0.44 9.76
C THR A 103 0.74 -1.81 9.14
N ALA A 104 -0.51 -2.26 9.07
CA ALA A 104 -0.87 -3.54 8.46
C ALA A 104 -0.51 -3.58 6.95
N LEU A 105 -0.70 -2.47 6.22
CA LEU A 105 -0.25 -2.37 4.82
C LEU A 105 1.28 -2.49 4.70
N MET A 106 2.02 -1.78 5.56
CA MET A 106 3.49 -1.86 5.57
C MET A 106 3.99 -3.27 5.89
N ILE A 107 3.40 -3.92 6.89
CA ILE A 107 3.73 -5.30 7.26
C ILE A 107 3.42 -6.23 6.09
N ARG A 108 2.28 -6.08 5.43
CA ARG A 108 1.89 -6.93 4.29
C ARG A 108 2.89 -6.82 3.13
N GLU A 109 3.39 -5.64 2.84
CA GLU A 109 4.44 -5.46 1.84
C GLU A 109 5.77 -6.07 2.28
N ALA A 110 6.17 -5.86 3.53
CA ALA A 110 7.38 -6.48 4.08
C ALA A 110 7.34 -8.01 4.01
N LEU A 111 6.17 -8.61 4.32
CA LEU A 111 5.93 -10.04 4.18
C LEU A 111 6.10 -10.52 2.73
N SER A 112 5.46 -9.84 1.79
CA SER A 112 5.53 -10.14 0.36
C SER A 112 6.97 -10.09 -0.16
N ILE A 113 7.75 -9.09 0.26
CA ILE A 113 9.18 -8.96 -0.06
C ILE A 113 9.97 -10.15 0.50
N ILE A 114 9.75 -10.52 1.76
CA ILE A 114 10.43 -11.65 2.41
C ILE A 114 10.16 -12.97 1.67
N GLU A 115 8.91 -13.20 1.25
CA GLU A 115 8.53 -14.39 0.48
C GLU A 115 9.21 -14.41 -0.89
N ASN A 116 9.20 -13.30 -1.61
CA ASN A 116 9.88 -13.20 -2.90
C ASN A 116 11.41 -13.41 -2.77
N VAL A 117 12.05 -12.88 -1.72
CA VAL A 117 13.47 -13.10 -1.45
C VAL A 117 13.76 -14.57 -1.15
N GLU A 118 12.97 -15.22 -0.30
CA GLU A 118 13.16 -16.63 0.06
C GLU A 118 12.93 -17.56 -1.15
N GLU A 119 12.01 -17.24 -2.05
CA GLU A 119 11.83 -17.98 -3.30
C GLU A 119 13.00 -17.81 -4.28
N ILE A 120 13.60 -16.62 -4.35
CA ILE A 120 14.79 -16.35 -5.20
C ILE A 120 16.06 -16.97 -4.60
N CYS A 121 16.24 -16.86 -3.28
CA CYS A 121 17.39 -17.35 -2.53
C CYS A 121 16.94 -18.14 -1.29
N PRO A 122 16.65 -19.45 -1.46
CA PRO A 122 16.18 -20.29 -0.36
C PRO A 122 17.20 -20.37 0.78
N GLY A 123 16.74 -20.17 2.01
CA GLY A 123 17.57 -20.18 3.22
C GLY A 123 18.15 -18.82 3.59
N PHE A 124 17.76 -17.73 2.93
CA PHE A 124 18.18 -16.37 3.30
C PHE A 124 17.60 -15.98 4.67
N PHE A 125 16.34 -16.31 4.93
CA PHE A 125 15.71 -16.05 6.23
C PHE A 125 15.67 -17.30 7.13
N PRO A 126 15.87 -17.15 8.46
CA PRO A 126 15.65 -18.24 9.40
C PRO A 126 14.23 -18.82 9.30
N LYS A 127 14.11 -20.15 9.21
CA LYS A 127 12.82 -20.86 9.09
C LYS A 127 11.82 -20.51 10.19
N ALA A 128 12.28 -20.16 11.40
CA ALA A 128 11.43 -19.71 12.50
C ALA A 128 10.70 -18.40 12.19
N ILE A 129 11.35 -17.48 11.46
CA ILE A 129 10.75 -16.22 11.02
C ILE A 129 9.72 -16.54 9.93
N ILE A 130 10.11 -17.25 8.88
CA ILE A 130 9.21 -17.62 7.77
C ILE A 130 7.94 -18.32 8.26
N ASN A 131 8.06 -19.26 9.22
CA ASN A 131 6.91 -19.97 9.76
C ASN A 131 5.96 -19.08 10.57
N LYS A 132 6.49 -18.10 11.33
CA LYS A 132 5.66 -17.09 12.01
C LYS A 132 4.95 -16.19 11.00
N LEU A 133 5.63 -15.81 9.92
CA LEU A 133 5.09 -14.94 8.87
C LEU A 133 3.98 -15.61 8.06
N LYS A 134 4.17 -16.87 7.65
CA LYS A 134 3.11 -17.69 7.01
C LYS A 134 1.87 -17.87 7.88
N GLY A 135 2.03 -17.78 9.20
CA GLY A 135 0.91 -17.79 10.15
C GLY A 135 -0.03 -16.59 9.99
N PHE A 136 0.45 -15.44 9.52
CA PHE A 136 -0.39 -14.25 9.30
C PHE A 136 -1.20 -14.32 8.00
N ASP A 137 -0.68 -15.01 6.98
CA ASP A 137 -1.33 -15.14 5.67
C ASP A 137 -2.46 -16.18 5.68
N ASN A 138 -2.27 -17.28 6.44
CA ASN A 138 -3.25 -18.38 6.56
C ASN A 138 -4.54 -18.02 7.31
N VAL A 139 -4.60 -16.87 8.00
CA VAL A 139 -5.83 -16.38 8.66
C VAL A 139 -6.71 -15.61 7.66
N SER A 140 -6.17 -15.22 6.51
CA SER A 140 -6.90 -14.55 5.42
C SER A 140 -7.47 -15.56 4.41
N GLY A 141 -8.53 -16.27 4.82
CA GLY A 141 -9.58 -16.67 3.88
C GLY A 141 -9.38 -17.96 3.07
N LYS A 142 -9.27 -19.12 3.76
CA LYS A 142 -9.93 -20.32 3.21
C LYS A 142 -11.44 -20.07 3.27
N LYS A 143 -12.02 -19.60 2.16
CA LYS A 143 -13.42 -19.92 1.89
C LYS A 143 -13.44 -21.40 1.54
N GLU A 144 -14.02 -22.20 2.42
CA GLU A 144 -14.64 -23.47 2.03
C GLU A 144 -15.70 -23.21 0.95
#